data_AF-A0A352LRP2-F1
#
_entry.id   AF-A0A352LRP2-F1
#
_cell.length_a   1.000
_cell.length_b   1.000
_cell.length_c   1.000
_cell.angle_alpha   90.00
_cell.angle_beta   90.00
_cell.angle_gamma   90.00
#
_symmetry.space_group_name_H-M   'P 1'
#
loop_
_entity.id
_entity.type
_entity.pdbx_description
1 polymer ?
#
loop_
_entity_poly.entity_id
_entity_poly.type
_entity_poly.pdbx_seq_one_letter_code
_entity_poly.pdbx_strand_id
1 'polypeptide(L)'
;MRISLSKIYSLGLWGILSIPVLAKAWSPLNPSIVPNCARTQSASPDGCHWSDLIILMDTILDVFIWLSIPIATILFAWIGWTLIVEGNKSSAVSAARGRIVSLITGMFWILASWLIVKLIVSVLAKPEYYQDFLN
;
A
#
# COMPACT_ATOMS: atom_id res chain seq x y z
N MET A 1 -8.02 -27.51 27.91
CA MET A 1 -7.46 -26.21 28.35
C MET A 1 -8.47 -25.11 27.96
N ARG A 2 -9.30 -24.64 28.90
CA ARG A 2 -10.30 -23.58 28.64
C ARG A 2 -9.59 -22.23 28.60
N ILE A 3 -9.46 -21.64 27.42
CA ILE A 3 -8.92 -20.30 27.27
C ILE A 3 -10.04 -19.34 27.71
N SER A 4 -9.86 -18.66 28.83
CA SER A 4 -10.87 -17.80 29.45
C SER A 4 -11.15 -16.57 28.59
N LEU A 5 -12.42 -16.32 28.27
CA LEU A 5 -12.92 -15.13 27.55
C LEU A 5 -12.42 -13.80 28.12
N SER A 6 -12.04 -13.77 29.40
CA SER A 6 -11.42 -12.62 30.07
C SER A 6 -10.07 -12.21 29.45
N LYS A 7 -9.26 -13.17 28.98
CA LYS A 7 -7.96 -12.86 28.32
C LYS A 7 -8.16 -12.26 26.93
N ILE A 8 -9.25 -12.61 26.24
CA ILE A 8 -9.63 -12.01 24.95
C ILE A 8 -10.05 -10.55 25.15
N TYR A 9 -10.76 -10.24 26.24
CA TYR A 9 -11.15 -8.86 26.58
C TYR A 9 -9.93 -7.99 26.98
N SER A 10 -8.96 -8.58 27.68
CA SER A 10 -7.70 -7.92 28.04
C SER A 10 -6.79 -7.64 26.82
N LEU A 11 -6.77 -8.54 25.82
CA LEU A 11 -6.08 -8.31 24.54
C LEU A 11 -6.82 -7.31 23.65
N GLY A 12 -8.16 -7.27 23.70
CA GLY A 12 -8.98 -6.24 23.07
C GLY A 12 -8.73 -4.84 23.64
N LEU A 13 -8.50 -4.73 24.96
CA LEU A 13 -8.19 -3.45 25.61
C LEU A 13 -6.80 -2.90 25.22
N TRP A 14 -5.81 -3.78 25.02
CA TRP A 14 -4.50 -3.41 24.47
C TRP A 14 -4.58 -3.08 22.97
N GLY A 15 -5.45 -3.78 22.23
CA GLY A 15 -5.76 -3.47 20.83
C GLY A 15 -6.26 -2.03 20.67
N ILE A 16 -7.17 -1.59 21.56
CA ILE A 16 -7.71 -0.23 21.60
C ILE A 16 -6.65 0.83 21.92
N LEU A 17 -5.66 0.50 22.75
CA LEU A 17 -4.53 1.40 23.05
C LEU A 17 -3.55 1.54 21.86
N SER A 18 -3.53 0.58 20.93
CA SER A 18 -2.79 0.65 19.66
C SER A 18 -3.57 1.26 18.48
N ILE A 19 -4.91 1.44 18.59
CA ILE A 19 -5.73 2.15 17.59
C ILE A 19 -5.27 3.61 17.31
N PRO A 20 -4.75 4.42 18.26
CA PRO A 20 -4.33 5.78 17.93
C PRO A 20 -3.17 5.84 16.91
N VAL A 21 -2.42 4.74 16.70
CA VAL A 21 -1.37 4.67 15.66
C VAL A 21 -2.00 4.50 14.27
N LEU A 22 -3.09 3.74 14.16
CA LEU A 22 -3.88 3.64 12.93
C LEU A 22 -4.65 4.94 12.65
N ALA A 23 -5.02 5.68 13.70
CA ALA A 23 -5.75 6.94 13.56
C ALA A 23 -4.91 8.11 13.04
N LYS A 24 -3.58 8.03 13.13
CA LYS A 24 -2.66 9.00 12.52
C LYS A 24 -2.25 8.62 11.11
N ALA A 25 -2.57 7.39 10.67
CA ALA A 25 -2.44 6.98 9.29
C ALA A 25 -3.64 7.39 8.42
N TRP A 26 -4.72 7.95 8.99
CA TRP A 26 -5.70 8.70 8.20
C TRP A 26 -5.53 10.20 8.52
N SER A 27 -4.75 10.89 7.70
CA SER A 27 -4.87 12.34 7.57
C SER A 27 -4.83 12.69 6.09
N PRO A 28 -5.47 13.82 5.74
CA PRO A 28 -6.56 13.86 4.77
C PRO A 28 -6.06 13.83 3.34
N LEU A 29 -6.97 13.39 2.47
CA LEU A 29 -6.97 13.66 1.05
C LEU A 29 -6.48 15.09 0.75
N ASN A 30 -5.63 15.21 -0.29
CA ASN A 30 -5.35 16.34 -1.19
C ASN A 30 -3.89 16.86 -1.11
N PRO A 31 -3.18 16.96 -2.25
CA PRO A 31 -3.67 17.67 -3.43
C PRO A 31 -3.77 16.78 -4.67
N SER A 32 -4.93 16.82 -5.33
CA SER A 32 -5.15 16.38 -6.72
C SER A 32 -4.61 14.99 -7.10
N ILE A 33 -5.47 13.97 -7.03
CA ILE A 33 -5.24 12.68 -7.70
C ILE A 33 -4.99 12.88 -9.21
N VAL A 34 -5.54 13.96 -9.79
CA VAL A 34 -5.34 14.38 -11.17
C VAL A 34 -4.66 15.75 -11.22
N PRO A 35 -3.57 15.92 -11.97
CA PRO A 35 -2.95 17.23 -12.17
C PRO A 35 -3.92 18.19 -12.88
N ASN A 36 -4.00 19.42 -12.39
CA ASN A 36 -4.94 20.42 -12.87
C ASN A 36 -4.33 21.15 -14.08
N CYS A 37 -4.61 20.68 -15.31
CA CYS A 37 -4.08 21.26 -16.56
C CYS A 37 -4.62 22.66 -16.92
N ALA A 38 -5.10 23.43 -15.95
CA ALA A 38 -5.65 24.77 -16.17
C ALA A 38 -5.07 25.85 -15.25
N ARG A 39 -4.21 25.51 -14.26
CA ARG A 39 -3.78 26.46 -13.21
C ARG A 39 -2.37 26.28 -12.63
N THR A 40 -1.49 25.54 -13.29
CA THR A 40 -0.08 25.45 -12.89
C THR A 40 0.79 26.17 -13.91
N GLN A 41 1.92 26.73 -13.47
CA GLN A 41 2.86 27.51 -14.28
C GLN A 41 3.62 26.67 -15.33
N SER A 42 3.17 25.43 -15.58
CA SER A 42 3.59 24.55 -16.68
C SER A 42 2.51 24.43 -17.77
N ALA A 43 1.35 25.07 -17.58
CA ALA A 43 0.34 25.22 -18.60
C ALA A 43 0.77 26.37 -19.53
N SER A 44 1.23 26.00 -20.73
CA SER A 44 1.00 26.83 -21.89
C SER A 44 -0.52 27.15 -21.96
N PRO A 45 -0.93 28.28 -22.54
CA PRO A 45 -2.35 28.60 -22.77
C PRO A 45 -3.11 27.50 -23.54
N ASP A 46 -2.36 26.59 -24.18
CA ASP A 46 -2.83 25.49 -25.02
C ASP A 46 -2.56 24.10 -24.37
N GLY A 47 -3.45 23.68 -23.45
CA GLY A 47 -3.70 22.25 -23.12
C GLY A 47 -2.65 21.47 -22.30
N CYS A 48 -3.08 20.33 -21.73
CA CYS A 48 -2.22 19.39 -20.99
C CYS A 48 -1.06 18.89 -21.87
N HIS A 49 0.15 18.79 -21.31
CA HIS A 49 1.27 18.16 -22.00
C HIS A 49 1.42 16.68 -21.60
N TRP A 50 2.12 15.90 -22.42
CA TRP A 50 2.41 14.48 -22.15
C TRP A 50 3.14 14.24 -20.81
N SER A 51 3.85 15.25 -20.28
CA SER A 51 4.51 15.19 -18.96
C SER A 51 3.52 15.08 -17.79
N ASP A 52 2.34 15.70 -17.89
CA ASP A 52 1.34 15.68 -16.81
C ASP A 52 0.69 14.30 -16.67
N LEU A 53 0.58 13.55 -17.76
CA LEU A 53 0.10 12.16 -17.75
C LEU A 53 1.08 11.23 -17.01
N ILE A 54 2.38 11.50 -17.10
CA ILE A 54 3.43 10.71 -16.44
C ILE A 54 3.40 10.97 -14.91
N ILE A 55 3.23 12.23 -14.51
CA ILE A 55 3.09 12.64 -13.09
C ILE A 55 1.85 12.03 -12.44
N LEU A 56 0.75 11.91 -13.20
CA LEU A 56 -0.48 11.25 -12.76
C LEU A 56 -0.24 9.78 -12.39
N MET A 57 0.53 9.04 -13.21
CA MET A 57 0.80 7.63 -12.94
C MET A 57 1.62 7.44 -11.65
N ASP A 58 2.63 8.27 -11.40
CA ASP A 58 3.44 8.17 -10.17
C ASP A 58 2.57 8.45 -8.92
N THR A 59 1.71 9.45 -9.00
CA THR A 59 0.77 9.81 -7.91
C THR A 59 -0.20 8.68 -7.58
N ILE A 60 -0.73 7.98 -8.60
CA ILE A 60 -1.64 6.83 -8.41
C ILE A 60 -0.92 5.67 -7.72
N LEU A 61 0.33 5.39 -8.08
CA LEU A 61 1.13 4.31 -7.47
C LEU A 61 1.41 4.57 -6.00
N ASP A 62 1.73 5.82 -5.64
CA ASP A 62 1.98 6.20 -4.25
C ASP A 62 0.70 6.12 -3.40
N VAL A 63 -0.46 6.47 -3.96
CA VAL A 63 -1.76 6.27 -3.27
C VAL A 63 -2.05 4.78 -3.07
N PHE A 64 -1.76 3.95 -4.06
CA PHE A 64 -1.98 2.51 -3.97
C PHE A 64 -1.09 1.85 -2.90
N ILE A 65 0.18 2.23 -2.81
CA ILE A 65 1.08 1.66 -1.79
C ILE A 65 0.64 2.04 -0.38
N TRP A 66 0.18 3.27 -0.19
CA TRP A 66 -0.31 3.76 1.09
C TRP A 66 -1.55 2.99 1.57
N LEU A 67 -2.43 2.59 0.65
CA LEU A 67 -3.59 1.74 0.96
C LEU A 67 -3.22 0.27 1.21
N SER A 68 -2.14 -0.23 0.60
CA SER A 68 -1.73 -1.64 0.71
C SER A 68 -1.19 -2.02 2.11
N ILE A 69 -0.48 -1.10 2.77
CA ILE A 69 0.15 -1.31 4.08
C ILE A 69 -0.87 -1.71 5.17
N PRO A 70 -1.99 -1.00 5.38
CA PRO A 70 -2.96 -1.39 6.41
C PRO A 70 -3.60 -2.75 6.12
N ILE A 71 -3.88 -3.07 4.85
CA ILE A 71 -4.47 -4.36 4.45
C ILE A 71 -3.50 -5.50 4.76
N ALA A 72 -2.24 -5.36 4.39
CA ALA A 72 -1.21 -6.36 4.67
C ALA A 72 -1.07 -6.61 6.18
N THR A 73 -1.03 -5.54 6.98
CA THR A 73 -0.93 -5.61 8.45
C THR A 73 -2.08 -6.40 9.07
N ILE A 74 -3.32 -6.17 8.64
CA ILE A 74 -4.49 -6.90 9.15
C ILE A 74 -4.38 -8.40 8.83
N LEU A 75 -3.95 -8.75 7.62
CA LEU A 75 -3.81 -10.15 7.23
C LEU A 75 -2.70 -10.87 8.02
N PHE A 76 -1.54 -10.21 8.22
CA PHE A 76 -0.48 -10.75 9.06
C PHE A 76 -0.93 -10.96 10.51
N ALA A 77 -1.65 -9.99 11.08
CA ALA A 77 -2.18 -10.10 12.42
C ALA A 77 -3.19 -11.26 12.55
N TRP A 78 -4.08 -11.43 11.57
CA TRP A 78 -5.09 -12.50 11.59
C TRP A 78 -4.47 -13.90 11.49
N ILE A 79 -3.49 -14.08 10.60
CA ILE A 79 -2.79 -15.36 10.43
C ILE A 79 -1.96 -15.68 11.68
N GLY A 80 -1.24 -14.68 12.22
CA GLY A 80 -0.47 -14.84 13.45
C GLY A 80 -1.35 -15.24 14.63
N TRP A 81 -2.54 -14.64 14.74
CA TRP A 81 -3.51 -14.97 15.78
C TRP A 81 -3.99 -16.41 15.71
N THR A 82 -4.36 -16.90 14.51
CA THR A 82 -4.78 -18.29 14.32
C THR A 82 -3.70 -19.29 14.73
N LEU A 83 -2.43 -18.99 14.44
CA LEU A 83 -1.31 -19.87 14.79
C LEU A 83 -1.15 -20.04 16.31
N ILE A 84 -1.33 -18.96 17.09
CA ILE A 84 -1.20 -18.98 18.55
C ILE A 84 -2.38 -19.72 19.19
N VAL A 85 -3.60 -19.50 18.71
CA VAL A 85 -4.82 -20.10 19.29
C VAL A 85 -4.95 -21.59 18.98
N GLU A 86 -4.58 -22.01 17.77
CA GLU A 86 -4.81 -23.37 17.30
C GLU A 86 -3.53 -24.23 17.28
N GLY A 87 -2.39 -23.70 17.74
CA GLY A 87 -1.07 -24.33 17.66
C GLY A 87 -0.91 -25.72 18.32
N ASN A 88 -1.89 -26.16 19.11
CA ASN A 88 -1.96 -27.53 19.66
C ASN A 88 -2.45 -28.58 18.65
N LYS A 89 -2.92 -28.18 17.47
CA LYS A 89 -3.34 -29.10 16.40
C LYS A 89 -2.35 -29.02 15.25
N SER A 90 -1.71 -30.15 14.89
CA SER A 90 -0.77 -30.21 13.75
C SER A 90 -1.39 -29.70 12.44
N SER A 91 -2.69 -29.95 12.25
CA SER A 91 -3.47 -29.49 11.10
C SER A 91 -3.53 -27.96 11.00
N ALA A 92 -3.67 -27.25 12.12
CA ALA A 92 -3.74 -25.79 12.13
C ALA A 92 -2.39 -25.14 11.82
N VAL A 93 -1.29 -25.75 12.25
CA VAL A 93 0.07 -25.29 11.91
C VAL A 93 0.34 -25.48 10.42
N SER A 94 -0.10 -26.59 9.83
CA SER A 94 0.01 -26.83 8.39
C SER A 94 -0.81 -25.82 7.57
N ALA A 95 -2.05 -25.55 8.00
CA ALA A 95 -2.90 -24.57 7.34
C ALA A 95 -2.34 -23.13 7.44
N ALA A 96 -1.81 -22.75 8.61
CA ALA A 96 -1.19 -21.45 8.81
C ALA A 96 0.06 -21.27 7.93
N ARG A 97 0.93 -22.28 7.83
CA ARG A 97 2.09 -22.24 6.92
C ARG A 97 1.67 -22.04 5.46
N GLY A 98 0.62 -22.72 5.01
CA GLY A 98 0.08 -22.53 3.67
C GLY A 98 -0.34 -21.07 3.41
N ARG A 99 -1.05 -20.45 4.37
CA ARG A 99 -1.48 -19.05 4.26
C ARG A 99 -0.32 -18.06 4.29
N ILE A 100 0.69 -18.30 5.12
CA ILE A 100 1.89 -17.44 5.21
C ILE A 100 2.66 -17.46 3.88
N VAL A 101 2.85 -18.63 3.27
CA VAL A 101 3.57 -18.76 1.99
C VAL A 101 2.83 -18.02 0.86
N SER A 102 1.49 -18.15 0.79
CA SER A 102 0.69 -17.39 -0.17
C SER A 102 0.82 -15.88 0.04
N LEU A 103 0.90 -15.43 1.29
CA LEU A 103 0.99 -14.00 1.61
C LEU A 103 2.37 -13.41 1.29
N ILE A 104 3.44 -14.15 1.61
CA ILE A 104 4.82 -13.77 1.23
C ILE A 104 4.95 -13.69 -0.29
N THR A 105 4.37 -14.65 -1.01
CA THR A 105 4.36 -14.65 -2.48
C THR A 105 3.62 -13.43 -3.02
N GLY A 106 2.44 -13.11 -2.47
CA GLY A 106 1.70 -11.90 -2.83
C GLY A 106 2.48 -10.61 -2.57
N MET A 107 3.13 -10.51 -1.41
CA MET A 107 3.98 -9.37 -1.07
C MET A 107 5.14 -9.19 -2.06
N PHE A 108 5.80 -10.28 -2.46
CA PHE A 108 6.87 -10.24 -3.46
C PHE A 108 6.38 -9.70 -4.81
N TRP A 109 5.22 -10.15 -5.28
CA TRP A 109 4.63 -9.67 -6.55
C TRP A 109 4.23 -8.21 -6.51
N ILE A 110 3.68 -7.73 -5.38
CA ILE A 110 3.31 -6.32 -5.22
C ILE A 110 4.55 -5.42 -5.27
N LEU A 111 5.62 -5.78 -4.54
CA LEU A 111 6.88 -5.03 -4.55
C LEU A 111 7.55 -5.07 -5.93
N ALA A 112 7.55 -6.23 -6.59
CA ALA A 112 8.12 -6.37 -7.93
C ALA A 112 7.38 -5.51 -8.96
N SER A 113 6.04 -5.54 -8.94
CA SER A 113 5.21 -4.73 -9.84
C SER A 113 5.45 -3.23 -9.64
N TRP A 114 5.46 -2.76 -8.39
CA TRP A 114 5.71 -1.35 -8.08
C TRP A 114 7.09 -0.90 -8.55
N LEU A 115 8.14 -1.71 -8.32
CA LEU A 115 9.50 -1.41 -8.74
C LEU A 115 9.60 -1.27 -10.27
N ILE A 116 8.97 -2.19 -11.02
CA ILE A 116 8.98 -2.19 -12.49
C ILE A 116 8.30 -0.96 -13.06
N VAL A 117 7.10 -0.60 -12.56
CA VAL A 117 6.38 0.57 -13.08
C VAL A 117 7.12 1.86 -12.74
N LYS A 118 7.65 1.98 -11.52
CA LYS A 118 8.42 3.16 -11.09
C LYS A 118 9.71 3.31 -11.90
N LEU A 119 10.35 2.21 -12.28
CA LEU A 119 11.48 2.23 -13.21
C LEU A 119 11.08 2.79 -14.57
N ILE A 120 10.01 2.30 -15.19
CA ILE A 120 9.54 2.78 -16.50
C ILE A 120 9.22 4.28 -16.43
N VAL A 121 8.45 4.70 -15.43
CA VAL A 121 8.09 6.11 -15.22
C VAL A 121 9.33 6.97 -15.01
N SER A 122 10.32 6.51 -14.22
CA SER A 122 11.55 7.26 -13.96
C SER A 122 12.45 7.44 -15.18
N VAL A 123 12.45 6.46 -16.10
CA VAL A 123 13.20 6.56 -17.36
C VAL A 123 12.49 7.51 -18.32
N LEU A 124 11.16 7.45 -18.38
CA LEU A 124 10.35 8.28 -19.26
C LEU A 124 10.22 9.74 -18.77
N ALA A 125 10.34 9.97 -17.47
CA ALA A 125 10.27 11.30 -16.85
C ALA A 125 11.58 12.11 -16.94
N LYS A 126 12.65 11.58 -17.57
CA LYS A 126 13.90 12.34 -17.75
C LYS A 126 13.68 13.49 -18.75
N PRO A 127 14.02 14.74 -18.38
CA PRO A 127 13.71 15.94 -19.17
C PRO A 127 14.51 16.06 -20.48
N GLU A 128 15.49 15.19 -20.72
CA GLU A 128 16.36 15.21 -21.89
C GLU A 128 15.61 14.94 -23.21
N TYR A 129 14.60 14.06 -23.21
CA TYR A 129 13.81 13.76 -24.41
C TYR A 129 12.78 14.84 -24.78
N TYR A 130 12.48 15.78 -23.88
CA TYR A 130 11.38 16.72 -24.06
C TYR A 130 11.80 17.98 -24.86
N GLN A 131 13.09 18.32 -24.86
CA GLN A 131 13.62 19.47 -25.59
C GLN A 131 13.72 19.21 -27.10
N ASP A 132 13.86 17.95 -27.53
CA ASP A 132 13.97 17.55 -28.95
C ASP A 132 12.62 17.49 -29.69
N PHE A 133 11.48 17.44 -28.99
CA PHE A 133 10.15 17.49 -29.62
C PHE A 133 9.53 18.90 -29.66
N LEU A 134 10.18 19.88 -29.00
CA LEU A 134 9.75 21.28 -28.94
C LEU A 134 10.66 22.24 -29.73
N ASN A 135 11.64 21.71 -30.46
CA ASN A 135 12.47 22.40 -31.45
C ASN A 135 12.38 21.66 -32.80
#